data_AF-A0A915ING6-F1
#
_entry.id   AF-A0A915ING6-F1
#
_cell.length_a   1.000
_cell.length_b   1.000
_cell.length_c   1.000
_cell.angle_alpha   90.00
_cell.angle_beta   90.00
_cell.angle_gamma   90.00
#
_symmetry.space_group_name_H-M   'P 1'
#
loop_
_entity.id
_entity.type
_entity.pdbx_description
1 polymer ?
#
loop_
_entity_poly.entity_id
_entity_poly.type
_entity_poly.pdbx_seq_one_letter_code
_entity_poly.pdbx_strand_id
1 'polypeptide(L)'
;NSSILKPFDFLILVDNIHFSKILDRFFVTYFGGCPEQNLDPDFETRDIWLRKIGLAENRVLSLPLADNFWEMGRSGPCGPCTEIFYFNLDIADVKKTTLDQCTEVWNLVFIQYHRDSDGNLHNLPKMHLDT
;
A
#
# COMPACT_ATOMS: atom_id res chain seq x y z
N ASN A 1 -17.84 -2.16 8.68
CA ASN A 1 -17.64 -2.81 7.37
C ASN A 1 -16.87 -1.87 6.45
N SER A 2 -15.56 -1.71 6.70
CA SER A 2 -14.70 -0.88 5.85
C SER A 2 -14.39 -1.65 4.56
N SER A 3 -14.64 -1.02 3.40
CA SER A 3 -14.38 -1.56 2.06
C SER A 3 -12.91 -1.89 1.83
N ILE A 4 -12.01 -1.30 2.61
CA ILE A 4 -10.56 -1.52 2.56
C ILE A 4 -10.19 -2.93 3.03
N LEU A 5 -11.00 -3.59 3.86
CA LEU A 5 -10.62 -4.90 4.41
C LEU A 5 -10.69 -6.04 3.39
N LYS A 6 -11.50 -5.94 2.33
CA LYS A 6 -11.66 -7.04 1.36
C LYS A 6 -10.38 -7.45 0.61
N PRO A 7 -9.52 -6.53 0.13
CA PRO A 7 -8.21 -6.88 -0.43
C PRO A 7 -7.27 -7.54 0.59
N PHE A 8 -7.25 -7.01 1.80
CA PHE A 8 -6.49 -7.63 2.88
C PHE A 8 -7.06 -9.00 3.26
N ASP A 9 -8.37 -9.17 3.19
CA ASP A 9 -9.04 -10.46 3.39
C ASP A 9 -8.64 -11.43 2.28
N PHE A 10 -8.38 -10.98 1.03
CA PHE A 10 -7.80 -11.84 -0.01
C PHE A 10 -6.39 -12.26 0.37
N LEU A 11 -5.50 -11.33 0.76
CA LEU A 11 -4.16 -11.64 1.26
C LEU A 11 -4.19 -12.60 2.47
N ILE A 12 -5.13 -12.40 3.39
CA ILE A 12 -5.38 -13.26 4.54
C ILE A 12 -6.00 -14.60 4.10
N LEU A 13 -6.88 -14.66 3.10
CA LEU A 13 -7.44 -15.90 2.54
C LEU A 13 -6.40 -16.74 1.79
N VAL A 14 -5.32 -16.12 1.28
CA VAL A 14 -4.14 -16.83 0.79
C VAL A 14 -3.31 -17.45 1.93
N ASP A 15 -3.82 -17.49 3.18
CA ASP A 15 -3.29 -18.29 4.30
C ASP A 15 -3.09 -19.78 3.97
N ASN A 16 -3.60 -20.26 2.85
CA ASN A 16 -3.28 -21.61 2.35
C ASN A 16 -1.84 -21.77 1.86
N ILE A 17 -1.04 -20.70 1.71
CA ILE A 17 0.39 -20.80 1.33
C ILE A 17 1.25 -19.93 2.24
N HIS A 18 1.55 -20.42 3.44
CA HIS A 18 2.78 -20.09 4.20
C HIS A 18 3.18 -18.61 4.38
N PHE A 19 2.28 -17.64 4.14
CA PHE A 19 2.62 -16.22 4.11
C PHE A 19 3.18 -15.74 5.45
N SER A 20 2.59 -16.21 6.56
CA SER A 20 3.08 -16.01 7.93
C SER A 20 4.52 -16.47 8.18
N LYS A 21 5.01 -17.48 7.45
CA LYS A 21 6.39 -17.99 7.59
C LYS A 21 7.44 -17.16 6.86
N ILE A 22 7.00 -16.25 5.99
CA ILE A 22 7.88 -15.43 5.15
C ILE A 22 7.54 -13.93 5.28
N LEU A 23 6.76 -13.53 6.30
CA LEU A 23 6.45 -12.11 6.55
C LEU A 23 7.70 -11.25 6.70
N ASP A 24 8.78 -11.83 7.22
CA ASP A 24 10.08 -11.18 7.35
C ASP A 24 10.79 -10.96 6.00
N ARG A 25 10.24 -11.47 4.89
CA ARG A 25 10.75 -11.24 3.54
C ARG A 25 10.04 -10.12 2.79
N PHE A 26 9.00 -9.55 3.40
CA PHE A 26 8.25 -8.47 2.81
C PHE A 26 8.62 -7.13 3.43
N PHE A 27 8.53 -6.10 2.61
CA PHE A 27 8.31 -4.74 3.03
C PHE A 27 6.98 -4.30 2.42
N VAL A 28 6.26 -3.45 3.13
CA VAL A 28 5.04 -2.85 2.62
C VAL A 28 5.10 -1.35 2.83
N THR A 29 4.47 -0.62 1.93
CA THR A 29 4.43 0.84 1.98
C THR A 29 2.99 1.31 2.18
N TYR A 30 2.79 2.47 2.78
CA TYR A 30 1.49 3.10 2.86
C TYR A 30 1.61 4.61 2.63
N PHE A 31 0.52 5.20 2.15
CA PHE A 31 0.50 6.63 1.85
C PHE A 31 0.73 7.49 3.11
N GLY A 32 1.83 8.24 3.09
CA GLY A 32 2.28 9.10 4.19
C GLY A 32 1.59 10.45 4.28
N GLY A 33 0.61 10.74 3.41
CA GLY A 33 -0.05 12.04 3.34
C GLY A 33 0.69 13.04 2.45
N CYS A 34 -0.01 14.13 2.12
CA CYS A 34 0.52 15.30 1.44
C CYS A 34 -0.21 16.54 1.96
N PRO A 35 0.35 17.23 2.97
CA PRO A 35 -0.24 18.44 3.55
C PRO A 35 -0.49 19.53 2.51
N GLU A 36 0.36 19.64 1.49
CA GLU A 36 0.25 20.62 0.41
C GLU A 36 -1.01 20.41 -0.45
N GLN A 37 -1.49 19.17 -0.54
CA GLN A 37 -2.74 18.82 -1.24
C GLN A 37 -3.89 18.52 -0.27
N ASN A 38 -3.72 18.82 1.02
CA ASN A 38 -4.71 18.53 2.07
C ASN A 38 -5.14 17.04 2.08
N LEU A 39 -4.15 16.16 1.93
CA LEU A 39 -4.32 14.71 1.97
C LEU A 39 -3.70 14.15 3.25
N ASP A 40 -4.51 13.50 4.07
CA ASP A 40 -4.06 12.87 5.31
C ASP A 40 -3.32 11.54 5.05
N PRO A 41 -2.40 11.13 5.94
CA PRO A 41 -1.78 9.82 5.88
C PRO A 41 -2.79 8.69 6.03
N ASP A 42 -2.58 7.58 5.31
CA ASP A 42 -3.42 6.39 5.38
C ASP A 42 -3.02 5.49 6.57
N PHE A 43 -3.41 5.95 7.77
CA PHE A 43 -3.19 5.19 9.00
C PHE A 43 -4.05 3.92 9.11
N GLU A 44 -5.16 3.82 8.36
CA GLU A 44 -5.98 2.61 8.34
C GLU A 44 -5.20 1.45 7.71
N THR A 45 -4.60 1.67 6.54
CA THR A 45 -3.73 0.70 5.86
C THR A 45 -2.53 0.31 6.72
N ARG A 46 -1.86 1.29 7.34
CA ARG A 46 -0.76 1.02 8.28
C ARG A 46 -1.20 0.08 9.41
N ASP A 47 -2.32 0.40 10.07
CA ASP A 47 -2.79 -0.36 11.21
C ASP A 47 -3.25 -1.78 10.82
N ILE A 48 -3.75 -1.97 9.59
CA ILE A 48 -4.05 -3.31 9.06
C ILE A 48 -2.76 -4.14 8.93
N TRP A 49 -1.71 -3.60 8.29
CA TRP A 49 -0.44 -4.31 8.16
C TRP A 49 0.20 -4.67 9.51
N LEU A 50 0.19 -3.73 10.45
CA LEU A 50 0.79 -3.92 11.77
C LEU A 50 -0.02 -4.87 12.65
N ARG A 51 -1.34 -4.69 12.73
CA ARG A 51 -2.17 -5.34 13.77
C ARG A 51 -2.94 -6.55 13.26
N LYS A 52 -3.37 -6.54 12.00
CA LYS A 52 -4.12 -7.67 11.42
C LYS A 52 -3.20 -8.67 10.75
N ILE A 53 -2.25 -8.19 9.96
CA ILE A 53 -1.28 -9.06 9.26
C ILE A 53 -0.10 -9.43 10.17
N GLY A 54 0.35 -8.49 11.01
CA GLY A 54 1.43 -8.75 11.98
C GLY A 54 2.83 -8.52 11.44
N LEU A 55 2.99 -7.61 10.47
CA LEU A 55 4.33 -7.17 10.03
C LEU A 55 5.03 -6.37 11.13
N ALA A 56 6.35 -6.51 11.20
CA ALA A 56 7.16 -5.69 12.09
C ALA A 56 7.12 -4.22 11.65
N GLU A 57 7.16 -3.29 12.60
CA GLU A 57 7.04 -1.85 12.33
C GLU A 57 8.10 -1.33 11.35
N ASN A 58 9.33 -1.85 11.43
CA ASN A 58 10.41 -1.50 10.51
C ASN A 58 10.23 -2.06 9.09
N ARG A 59 9.16 -2.81 8.82
CA ARG A 59 8.78 -3.33 7.50
C ARG A 59 7.55 -2.64 6.91
N VAL A 60 6.92 -1.73 7.66
CA VAL A 60 5.75 -0.95 7.23
C VAL A 60 6.19 0.51 7.08
N LEU A 61 6.45 0.93 5.84
CA LEU A 61 7.09 2.20 5.54
C LEU A 61 6.08 3.24 5.06
N SER A 62 6.22 4.46 5.54
CA SER A 62 5.43 5.60 5.05
C SER A 62 6.15 6.21 3.85
N LEU A 63 5.50 6.27 2.69
CA LEU A 63 6.07 6.93 1.50
C LEU A 63 5.24 8.15 1.07
N PRO A 64 5.86 9.14 0.40
CA PRO A 64 5.18 10.35 -0.03
C PRO A 64 4.23 10.10 -1.21
N LEU A 65 3.54 11.16 -1.62
CA LEU A 65 2.60 11.18 -2.74
C LEU A 65 3.18 10.64 -4.05
N ALA A 66 4.47 10.85 -4.32
CA ALA A 66 5.09 10.37 -5.56
C ALA A 66 5.09 8.83 -5.69
N ASP A 67 5.09 8.13 -4.55
CA ASP A 67 5.23 6.67 -4.51
C ASP A 67 3.90 6.00 -4.10
N ASN A 68 3.19 6.53 -3.10
CA ASN A 68 1.97 5.90 -2.58
C ASN A 68 0.67 6.65 -2.90
N PHE A 69 0.64 7.44 -3.97
CA PHE A 69 -0.59 7.97 -4.53
C PHE A 69 -0.64 7.68 -6.03
N TRP A 70 -1.46 6.71 -6.41
CA TRP A 70 -1.53 6.25 -7.79
C TRP A 70 -2.50 7.08 -8.62
N GLU A 71 -2.10 7.39 -9.84
CA GLU A 71 -2.88 8.18 -10.78
C GLU A 71 -2.83 7.57 -12.18
N MET A 72 -3.99 7.48 -12.85
CA MET A 72 -4.07 6.96 -14.22
C MET A 72 -3.35 7.87 -15.24
N GLY A 73 -3.19 9.15 -14.92
CA GLY A 73 -2.59 10.17 -15.78
C GLY A 73 -2.90 11.57 -15.26
N ARG A 74 -2.91 12.57 -16.17
CA ARG A 74 -3.18 13.97 -15.80
C ARG A 74 -4.56 14.19 -15.17
N SER A 75 -5.55 13.40 -15.55
CA SER A 75 -6.90 13.42 -15.03
C SER A 75 -7.47 12.01 -15.03
N GLY A 76 -8.36 11.71 -14.09
CA GLY A 76 -9.02 10.42 -13.99
C GLY A 76 -9.08 9.88 -12.56
N PRO A 77 -9.54 8.63 -12.38
CA PRO A 77 -9.55 7.97 -11.09
C PRO A 77 -8.15 7.86 -10.48
N CYS A 78 -8.04 8.12 -9.19
CA CYS A 78 -6.80 8.07 -8.44
C CYS A 78 -7.06 7.80 -6.95
N GLY A 79 -6.00 7.53 -6.19
CA GLY A 79 -6.11 7.30 -4.77
C GLY A 79 -4.81 6.90 -4.09
N PRO A 80 -4.82 6.87 -2.74
CA PRO A 80 -3.71 6.31 -1.99
C PRO A 80 -3.55 4.83 -2.32
N CYS A 81 -2.32 4.33 -2.21
CA CYS A 81 -2.04 2.93 -2.41
C CYS A 81 -1.09 2.37 -1.35
N THR A 82 -1.02 1.04 -1.34
CA THR A 82 -0.05 0.28 -0.56
C THR A 82 0.64 -0.71 -1.46
N GLU A 83 1.96 -0.71 -1.45
CA GLU A 83 2.75 -1.61 -2.29
C GLU A 83 3.41 -2.68 -1.43
N ILE A 84 3.58 -3.85 -2.03
CA ILE A 84 4.21 -5.02 -1.42
C ILE A 84 5.51 -5.25 -2.17
N PHE A 85 6.60 -5.31 -1.42
CA PHE A 85 7.94 -5.55 -1.92
C PHE A 85 8.47 -6.86 -1.34
N TYR A 86 9.16 -7.64 -2.17
CA TYR A 86 9.73 -8.92 -1.79
C TYR A 86 11.23 -8.95 -2.07
N PHE A 87 11.99 -9.63 -1.22
CA PHE A 87 13.38 -9.98 -1.48
C PHE A 87 13.63 -11.47 -1.32
N ASN A 88 14.52 -12.01 -2.16
CA ASN A 88 14.93 -13.41 -2.08
C ASN A 88 16.07 -13.59 -1.05
N LEU A 89 15.91 -14.51 -0.10
CA LEU A 89 16.91 -14.80 0.93
C LEU A 89 18.20 -15.39 0.38
N ASP A 90 18.15 -16.04 -0.78
CA ASP A 90 19.35 -16.55 -1.44
C ASP A 90 20.30 -15.41 -1.87
N ILE A 91 19.80 -14.17 -1.86
CA ILE A 91 20.50 -12.96 -2.28
C ILE A 91 20.80 -12.05 -1.08
N ALA A 92 19.94 -12.03 -0.04
CA ALA A 92 20.01 -11.03 1.03
C ALA A 92 19.70 -11.55 2.45
N ASP A 93 20.35 -10.94 3.44
CA ASP A 93 20.12 -11.15 4.87
C ASP A 93 18.95 -10.28 5.35
N VAL A 94 17.87 -10.92 5.83
CA VAL A 94 16.64 -10.32 6.38
C VAL A 94 16.88 -9.08 7.25
N LYS A 95 17.95 -9.09 8.06
CA LYS A 95 18.24 -8.01 9.03
C LYS A 95 18.93 -6.81 8.40
N LYS A 96 19.54 -7.00 7.23
CA LYS A 96 20.32 -5.96 6.52
C LYS A 96 19.59 -5.45 5.29
N THR A 97 18.59 -6.19 4.81
CA THR A 97 17.83 -5.80 3.63
C THR A 97 17.04 -4.51 3.89
N THR A 98 17.14 -3.60 2.95
CA THR A 98 16.35 -2.36 2.87
C THR A 98 15.41 -2.40 1.67
N LEU A 99 14.42 -1.49 1.64
CA LEU A 99 13.38 -1.46 0.61
C LEU A 99 13.93 -1.39 -0.83
N ASP A 100 15.00 -0.61 -1.04
CA ASP A 100 15.67 -0.41 -2.32
C ASP A 100 16.31 -1.68 -2.91
N GLN A 101 16.52 -2.69 -2.08
CA GLN A 101 17.04 -4.00 -2.49
C GLN A 101 15.91 -4.99 -2.80
N CYS A 102 14.66 -4.60 -2.58
CA CYS A 102 13.48 -5.42 -2.81
C CYS A 102 12.88 -5.10 -4.19
N THR A 103 12.13 -6.05 -4.72
CA THR A 103 11.34 -5.86 -5.94
C THR A 103 9.89 -5.66 -5.57
N GLU A 104 9.26 -4.62 -6.12
CA GLU A 104 7.81 -4.45 -6.03
C GLU A 104 7.11 -5.63 -6.71
N VAL A 105 6.22 -6.30 -5.99
CA VAL A 105 5.47 -7.46 -6.50
C VAL A 105 3.99 -7.18 -6.66
N TRP A 106 3.46 -6.18 -5.94
CA TRP A 106 2.05 -5.83 -6.02
C TRP A 106 1.82 -4.39 -5.54
N ASN A 107 0.99 -3.63 -6.25
CA ASN A 107 0.44 -2.35 -5.82
C ASN A 107 -1.08 -2.46 -5.61
N LEU A 108 -1.58 -2.12 -4.42
CA LEU A 108 -3.01 -2.11 -4.10
C LEU A 108 -3.50 -0.66 -4.02
N VAL A 109 -4.25 -0.23 -5.02
CA VAL A 109 -4.73 1.14 -5.15
C VAL A 109 -6.15 1.28 -4.64
N PHE A 110 -6.36 2.16 -3.67
CA PHE A 110 -7.68 2.49 -3.12
C PHE A 110 -8.25 3.68 -3.89
N ILE A 111 -8.86 3.39 -5.03
CA ILE A 111 -9.50 4.40 -5.89
C ILE A 111 -10.66 5.06 -5.13
N GLN A 112 -10.43 6.28 -4.69
CA GLN A 112 -11.39 7.07 -3.89
C GLN A 112 -11.53 8.52 -4.37
N TYR A 113 -10.70 8.95 -5.32
CA TYR A 113 -10.76 10.28 -5.91
C TYR A 113 -10.83 10.22 -7.44
N HIS A 114 -11.25 11.33 -8.03
CA HIS A 114 -11.06 11.66 -9.43
C HIS A 114 -10.31 12.99 -9.53
N ARG A 115 -9.16 13.01 -10.19
CA ARG A 115 -8.44 14.25 -10.52
C ARG A 115 -8.99 14.86 -11.80
N ASP A 116 -9.39 16.13 -11.74
CA ASP A 116 -9.80 16.87 -12.93
C ASP A 116 -8.60 17.40 -13.75
N SER A 117 -8.87 18.02 -14.89
CA SER A 117 -7.83 18.58 -15.77
C SER A 117 -7.09 19.77 -15.15
N ASP A 118 -7.68 20.42 -14.14
CA ASP A 118 -7.11 21.55 -13.42
C ASP A 118 -6.27 21.09 -12.21
N GLY A 119 -6.25 19.77 -11.95
CA GLY A 119 -5.49 19.13 -10.89
C GLY A 119 -6.24 19.00 -9.56
N ASN A 120 -7.53 19.38 -9.48
CA ASN A 120 -8.30 19.26 -8.25
C ASN A 120 -8.76 17.82 -8.03
N LEU A 121 -8.81 17.41 -6.75
CA LEU A 121 -9.29 16.10 -6.34
C LEU A 121 -10.76 16.16 -5.92
N HIS A 122 -11.57 15.31 -6.54
CA HIS A 122 -12.99 15.14 -6.23
C HIS A 122 -13.22 13.77 -5.61
N ASN A 123 -13.92 13.72 -4.48
CA ASN A 123 -14.29 12.44 -3.87
C ASN A 123 -15.21 11.63 -4.80
N LEU A 124 -14.91 10.35 -4.95
CA LEU A 124 -15.79 9.42 -5.65
C LEU A 124 -16.96 8.98 -4.75
N PRO A 125 -18.15 8.77 -5.32
CA PRO A 125 -19.32 8.31 -4.55
C PRO A 125 -19.17 6.87 -4.03
N LYS A 126 -18.23 6.10 -4.61
CA LYS A 126 -17.90 4.73 -4.23
C LYS A 126 -16.39 4.56 -4.25
N MET A 127 -15.88 3.85 -3.25
CA MET A 127 -14.50 3.38 -3.22
C MET A 127 -14.38 2.11 -4.06
N HIS A 128 -13.34 2.07 -4.88
CA HIS A 128 -12.94 0.92 -5.68
C HIS A 128 -11.54 0.49 -5.30
N LEU A 129 -11.25 -0.77 -5.54
CA LEU A 129 -9.91 -1.32 -5.40
C LEU A 129 -9.42 -1.67 -6.80
N ASP A 130 -8.21 -1.23 -7.13
CA ASP A 130 -7.47 -1.60 -8.33
C ASP A 130 -6.14 -2.24 -7.92
N THR A 131 -5.74 -3.34 -8.56
CA THR A 131 -4.58 -4.16 -8.15
C THR A 131 -3.91 -4.84 -9.32
#